data_AF-A0A7W0V0T0-F1
#
_entry.id   AF-A0A7W0V0T0-F1
#
_cell.length_a   1.000
_cell.length_b   1.000
_cell.length_c   1.000
_cell.angle_alpha   90.00
_cell.angle_beta   90.00
_cell.angle_gamma   90.00
#
_symmetry.space_group_name_H-M   'P 1'
#
loop_
_entity.id
_entity.type
_entity.pdbx_description
1 polymer ?
#
loop_
_entity_poly.entity_id
_entity_poly.type
_entity_poly.pdbx_seq_one_letter_code
_entity_poly.pdbx_strand_id
1 'polypeptide(L)'
;MTGKETNKTGSENIQPTDLVIRVNTVLTNDPCALCGSPTDPTGIDLYLADSPALVCHNCGLFHAPALVRLLDLASAANTFVRSEYEMFGVQSDEKPV
;
A
#
# COMPACT_ATOMS: atom_id res chain seq x y z
N MET A 1 -13.18 -46.19 -0.41
CA MET A 1 -12.96 -45.10 -1.38
C MET A 1 -12.08 -44.06 -0.71
N THR A 2 -11.02 -43.70 -1.41
CA THR A 2 -9.81 -42.98 -1.01
C THR A 2 -9.99 -41.46 -0.94
N GLY A 3 -9.19 -40.81 -0.09
CA GLY A 3 -8.70 -39.43 -0.28
C GLY A 3 -9.31 -38.41 0.69
N LYS A 4 -8.67 -38.11 1.81
CA LYS A 4 -7.49 -37.24 2.04
C LYS A 4 -7.89 -35.82 2.43
N GLU A 5 -7.69 -35.56 3.72
CA GLU A 5 -7.60 -34.26 4.37
C GLU A 5 -6.68 -33.30 3.62
N THR A 6 -7.04 -32.01 3.59
CA THR A 6 -6.07 -30.93 3.36
C THR A 6 -6.27 -29.83 4.40
N ASN A 7 -5.72 -30.08 5.59
CA ASN A 7 -5.26 -28.99 6.44
C ASN A 7 -3.96 -28.45 5.83
N LYS A 8 -3.97 -27.20 5.39
CA LYS A 8 -2.76 -26.42 5.09
C LYS A 8 -2.79 -25.13 5.89
N THR A 9 -2.54 -25.23 7.18
CA THR A 9 -1.99 -24.13 7.98
C THR A 9 -0.49 -24.03 7.65
N GLY A 10 -0.19 -23.33 6.56
CA GLY A 10 1.17 -22.88 6.27
C GLY A 10 1.51 -21.75 7.23
N SER A 11 2.16 -22.08 8.35
CA SER A 11 2.95 -21.08 9.10
C SER A 11 4.24 -20.88 8.32
N GLU A 12 4.22 -19.92 7.40
CA GLU A 12 5.41 -19.50 6.69
C GLU A 12 6.35 -18.77 7.67
N ASN A 13 7.63 -19.13 7.59
CA ASN A 13 8.69 -18.55 8.38
C ASN A 13 8.97 -17.14 7.85
N ILE A 14 8.24 -16.16 8.39
CA ILE A 14 8.30 -14.77 7.95
C ILE A 14 9.58 -14.15 8.49
N GLN A 15 10.59 -14.05 7.64
CA GLN A 15 11.72 -13.14 7.88
C GLN A 15 11.16 -11.71 7.94
N PRO A 16 11.73 -10.81 8.77
CA PRO A 16 11.36 -9.40 8.75
C PRO A 16 11.58 -8.86 7.34
N THR A 17 10.49 -8.56 6.63
CA THR A 17 10.56 -7.95 5.32
C THR A 17 10.74 -6.46 5.52
N ASP A 18 11.88 -5.91 5.12
CA ASP A 18 12.10 -4.47 5.14
C ASP A 18 11.16 -3.81 4.12
N LEU A 19 10.21 -3.03 4.64
CA LEU A 19 9.25 -2.27 3.86
C LEU A 19 9.61 -0.79 3.86
N VAL A 20 9.32 -0.11 2.76
CA VAL A 20 9.54 1.33 2.60
C VAL A 20 8.33 2.00 1.96
N ILE A 21 8.15 3.28 2.25
CA ILE A 21 7.14 4.12 1.61
C ILE A 21 7.76 4.79 0.38
N ARG A 22 7.11 4.72 -0.77
CA ARG A 22 7.55 5.39 -2.01
C ARG A 22 6.37 6.06 -2.70
N VAL A 23 6.67 7.11 -3.46
CA VAL A 23 5.70 7.73 -4.37
C VAL A 23 5.51 6.83 -5.58
N ASN A 24 4.28 6.44 -5.85
CA ASN A 24 3.89 5.66 -7.01
C ASN A 24 3.45 6.60 -8.14
N THR A 25 4.34 6.83 -9.10
CA THR A 25 4.07 7.72 -10.25
C THR A 25 3.33 7.03 -11.39
N VAL A 26 3.14 5.71 -11.33
CA VAL A 26 2.61 4.92 -12.46
C VAL A 26 1.23 4.32 -12.15
N LEU A 27 0.74 4.41 -10.90
CA LEU A 27 -0.57 3.90 -10.46
C LEU A 27 -0.91 2.53 -11.06
N THR A 28 0.08 1.63 -11.08
CA THR A 28 -0.12 0.27 -11.57
C THR A 28 -0.74 -0.59 -10.47
N ASN A 29 -1.82 -1.30 -10.79
CA ASN A 29 -2.47 -2.27 -9.91
C ASN A 29 -1.69 -3.59 -9.89
N ASP A 30 -0.38 -3.52 -9.68
CA ASP A 30 0.46 -4.72 -9.66
C ASP A 30 0.08 -5.61 -8.48
N PRO A 31 0.19 -6.95 -8.61
CA PRO A 31 -0.09 -7.85 -7.52
C PRO A 31 0.91 -7.63 -6.37
N CYS A 32 0.43 -7.79 -5.14
CA CYS A 32 1.23 -7.69 -3.94
C CYS A 32 2.39 -8.68 -3.97
N ALA A 33 3.61 -8.20 -3.72
CA ALA A 33 4.83 -8.99 -3.71
C ALA A 33 4.84 -10.11 -2.65
N LEU A 34 4.00 -9.98 -1.61
CA LEU A 34 3.95 -10.92 -0.48
C LEU A 34 2.83 -11.94 -0.60
N CYS A 35 1.61 -11.52 -0.95
CA CYS A 35 0.45 -12.41 -1.00
C CYS A 35 -0.13 -12.63 -2.40
N GLY A 36 0.38 -11.94 -3.42
CA GLY A 36 -0.10 -12.00 -4.81
C GLY A 36 -1.48 -11.38 -5.05
N SER A 37 -2.15 -10.86 -4.02
CA SER A 37 -3.47 -10.21 -4.17
C SER A 37 -3.34 -8.87 -4.90
N PRO A 38 -4.36 -8.41 -5.64
CA PRO A 38 -4.37 -7.08 -6.24
C PRO A 38 -4.09 -5.99 -5.20
N THR A 39 -3.29 -4.99 -5.58
CA THR A 39 -3.07 -3.78 -4.77
C THR A 39 -3.99 -2.65 -5.22
N ASP A 40 -4.24 -1.70 -4.31
CA ASP A 40 -5.02 -0.49 -4.56
C ASP A 40 -4.11 0.72 -4.31
N PRO A 41 -3.32 1.14 -5.31
CA PRO A 41 -2.32 2.18 -5.17
C PRO A 41 -2.96 3.56 -4.99
N THR A 42 -2.50 4.31 -4.00
CA THR A 42 -3.03 5.63 -3.62
C THR A 42 -2.11 6.79 -4.03
N GLY A 43 -0.99 6.48 -4.68
CA GLY A 43 0.03 7.45 -5.11
C GLY A 43 1.19 7.57 -4.13
N ILE A 44 1.01 7.21 -2.86
CA ILE A 44 2.08 6.95 -1.89
C ILE A 44 1.81 5.56 -1.33
N ASP A 45 2.68 4.59 -1.65
CA ASP A 45 2.40 3.17 -1.42
C ASP A 45 3.56 2.47 -0.71
N LEU A 46 3.30 1.25 -0.22
CA LEU A 46 4.31 0.37 0.36
C LEU A 46 5.00 -0.45 -0.70
N TYR A 47 6.33 -0.56 -0.55
CA TYR A 47 7.20 -1.34 -1.40
C TYR A 47 8.15 -2.19 -0.57
N LEU A 48 8.68 -3.23 -1.16
CA LEU A 48 9.88 -3.89 -0.65
C LEU A 48 11.07 -2.91 -0.68
N ALA A 49 11.96 -2.96 0.32
CA ALA A 49 13.10 -2.05 0.39
C ALA A 49 14.07 -2.24 -0.79
N ASP A 50 14.24 -3.49 -1.22
CA ASP A 50 15.21 -3.94 -2.21
C ASP A 50 14.69 -3.92 -3.66
N SER A 51 13.38 -3.76 -3.86
CA SER A 51 12.75 -3.87 -5.18
C SER A 51 11.55 -2.93 -5.34
N PRO A 52 11.21 -2.54 -6.57
CA PRO A 52 10.03 -1.71 -6.84
C PRO A 52 8.71 -2.50 -6.77
N ALA A 53 8.66 -3.59 -6.01
CA ALA A 53 7.49 -4.45 -5.90
C ALA A 53 6.51 -3.92 -4.84
N LEU A 54 5.26 -3.72 -5.23
CA LEU A 54 4.19 -3.18 -4.38
C LEU A 54 3.77 -4.17 -3.29
N VAL A 55 3.38 -3.65 -2.13
CA VAL A 55 2.88 -4.42 -0.99
C VAL A 55 1.50 -3.90 -0.59
N CYS A 56 0.52 -4.81 -0.49
CA CYS A 56 -0.83 -4.44 -0.08
C CYS A 56 -0.89 -4.01 1.39
N HIS A 57 -1.93 -3.23 1.73
CA HIS A 57 -2.17 -2.72 3.08
C HIS A 57 -2.17 -3.81 4.15
N ASN A 58 -2.83 -4.95 3.89
CA ASN A 58 -2.90 -6.07 4.83
C ASN A 58 -1.53 -6.68 5.15
N CYS A 59 -0.70 -6.92 4.13
CA CYS A 59 0.66 -7.39 4.35
C CYS A 59 1.50 -6.30 5.04
N GLY A 60 1.32 -5.03 4.65
CA GLY A 60 1.93 -3.90 5.35
C GLY A 60 1.63 -3.89 6.85
N LEU A 61 0.38 -4.12 7.25
CA LEU A 61 -0.04 -4.14 8.66
C LEU A 61 0.62 -5.27 9.43
N PHE A 62 0.83 -6.41 8.78
CA PHE A 62 1.47 -7.57 9.38
C PHE A 62 2.97 -7.36 9.56
N HIS A 63 3.67 -6.85 8.55
CA HIS A 63 5.13 -6.76 8.53
C HIS A 63 5.68 -5.42 9.07
N ALA A 64 4.99 -4.30 8.80
CA ALA A 64 5.42 -2.95 9.19
C ALA A 64 4.23 -2.04 9.56
N PRO A 65 3.53 -2.33 10.69
CA PRO A 65 2.32 -1.61 11.06
C PRO A 65 2.52 -0.10 11.22
N ALA A 66 3.69 0.33 11.71
CA ALA A 66 4.00 1.75 11.87
C ALA A 66 4.01 2.51 10.53
N LEU A 67 4.54 1.91 9.46
CA LEU A 67 4.55 2.52 8.13
C LEU A 67 3.14 2.61 7.55
N VAL A 68 2.31 1.58 7.76
CA VAL A 68 0.90 1.64 7.33
C VAL A 68 0.16 2.78 8.04
N ARG A 69 0.40 3.00 9.34
CA ARG A 69 -0.23 4.12 10.04
C ARG A 69 0.20 5.49 9.52
N LEU A 70 1.44 5.63 9.06
CA LEU A 70 1.87 6.85 8.38
C LEU A 70 1.15 7.05 7.04
N LEU A 71 0.91 5.97 6.28
CA LEU A 71 0.11 6.03 5.06
C LEU A 71 -1.35 6.37 5.32
N ASP A 72 -1.98 5.74 6.31
CA ASP A 72 -3.35 6.06 6.73
C ASP A 72 -3.47 7.56 7.08
N LEU A 73 -2.48 8.09 7.82
CA LEU A 73 -2.43 9.50 8.20
C LEU A 73 -2.22 10.42 6.99
N ALA A 74 -1.31 10.08 6.08
CA ALA A 74 -1.06 10.85 4.87
C ALA A 74 -2.30 10.91 3.96
N SER A 75 -3.00 9.78 3.81
CA SER A 75 -4.25 9.68 3.04
C SER A 75 -5.37 10.53 3.67
N ALA A 76 -5.52 10.45 5.00
CA ALA A 76 -6.47 11.29 5.72
C ALA A 76 -6.15 12.78 5.54
N ALA A 77 -4.89 13.19 5.71
CA ALA A 77 -4.45 14.57 5.53
C ALA A 77 -4.73 15.07 4.10
N ASN A 78 -4.46 14.26 3.08
CA ASN A 78 -4.74 14.60 1.68
C ASN A 78 -6.24 14.85 1.43
N THR A 79 -7.10 14.06 2.09
CA THR A 79 -8.57 14.24 2.00
C THR A 79 -9.00 15.59 2.59
N PHE A 80 -8.45 15.97 3.76
CA PHE A 80 -8.74 17.26 4.38
C PHE A 80 -8.30 18.43 3.50
N VAL A 81 -7.05 18.38 3.00
CA VAL A 81 -6.50 19.45 2.16
C VAL A 81 -7.35 19.66 0.91
N ARG A 82 -7.72 18.58 0.20
CA ARG A 82 -8.60 18.68 -0.97
C ARG A 82 -9.97 19.26 -0.65
N SER A 83 -10.56 18.89 0.48
CA SER A 83 -11.85 19.42 0.91
C SER A 83 -11.82 20.92 1.20
N GLU A 84 -10.71 21.45 1.74
CA GLU A 84 -10.55 22.90 1.94
C GLU A 84 -10.42 23.63 0.61
N TYR A 85 -9.60 23.13 -0.33
CA TYR A 85 -9.46 23.76 -1.65
C TYR A 85 -10.79 23.81 -2.43
N GLU A 86 -11.60 22.75 -2.35
CA GLU A 86 -12.93 22.71 -2.96
C GLU A 86 -13.92 23.65 -2.27
N MET A 87 -13.85 23.78 -0.94
CA MET A 87 -14.70 24.71 -0.17
C MET A 87 -14.36 26.19 -0.43
N PHE A 88 -13.09 26.51 -0.71
CA PHE A 88 -12.64 27.88 -1.00
C PHE A 88 -12.62 28.23 -2.50
N GLY A 89 -13.03 27.33 -3.39
CA GLY A 89 -13.15 27.61 -4.83
C GLY A 89 -11.83 27.98 -5.53
N VAL A 90 -10.70 27.55 -4.98
CA VAL A 90 -9.37 27.83 -5.56
C VAL A 90 -9.14 26.86 -6.72
N GLN A 91 -9.27 27.35 -7.96
CA GLN A 91 -8.85 26.59 -9.14
C GLN A 91 -7.32 26.46 -9.13
N SER A 92 -6.82 25.22 -9.15
CA SER A 92 -5.39 24.90 -9.23
C SER A 92 -4.83 25.19 -10.63
N ASP A 93 -4.82 26.46 -11.05
CA ASP A 93 -4.11 26.91 -12.25
C ASP A 93 -2.64 27.19 -11.95
N GLU A 94 -1.92 26.24 -11.34
CA GLU A 94 -0.45 26.26 -11.36
C GLU A 94 0.08 24.90 -11.80
N LYS A 95 0.34 24.83 -13.11
CA LYS A 95 1.11 23.79 -13.76
C LYS A 95 2.58 23.93 -13.29
N PRO A 96 3.18 22.93 -12.64
CA PRO A 96 4.58 23.06 -12.22
C PRO A 96 5.49 23.06 -13.47
N VAL A 97 6.45 23.97 -13.46
CA VAL A 97 7.55 24.10 -14.45
C VAL A 97 8.59 23.01 -14.23
#